data_AF-A0A960N4U5-F1
#
_entry.id   AF-A0A960N4U5-F1
#
_cell.length_a   1.000
_cell.length_b   1.000
_cell.length_c   1.000
_cell.angle_alpha   90.00
_cell.angle_beta   90.00
_cell.angle_gamma   90.00
#
_symmetry.space_group_name_H-M   'P 1'
#
loop_
_entity.id
_entity.type
_entity.pdbx_description
1 polymer ?
#
loop_
_entity_poly.entity_id
_entity_poly.type
_entity_poly.pdbx_seq_one_letter_code
_entity_poly.pdbx_strand_id
1 'polypeptide(L)'
;QRVIRDWHEIVAELEPNVRRKPGPGYTMEEVEEQVKNAKDLYYRVANKKKPEINIVWFIGDDEEPSITVDTHFKNVTRRDGGELRVLKGLAGLKNVTGNPE
;
A
#
# COMPACT_ATOMS: atom_id res chain seq x y z
N GLN A 1 20.09 -1.28 21.37
CA GLN A 1 19.77 -2.03 20.15
C GLN A 1 18.29 -2.42 20.23
N ARG A 2 17.40 -1.86 19.40
CA ARG A 2 15.98 -2.24 19.40
C ARG A 2 15.83 -3.46 18.50
N VAL A 3 15.54 -4.61 19.09
CA VAL A 3 15.23 -5.85 18.36
C VAL A 3 13.79 -5.71 17.86
N ILE A 4 13.61 -5.50 16.55
CA ILE A 4 12.30 -5.60 15.93
C ILE A 4 12.05 -7.10 15.77
N ARG A 5 11.24 -7.68 16.67
CA ARG A 5 10.84 -9.09 16.57
C ARG A 5 9.78 -9.22 15.49
N ASP A 6 9.86 -10.29 14.70
CA ASP A 6 8.84 -10.62 13.70
C ASP A 6 7.52 -10.90 14.42
N TRP A 7 6.42 -10.39 13.87
CA TRP A 7 5.06 -10.66 14.36
C TRP A 7 4.80 -12.17 14.50
N HIS A 8 5.37 -12.98 13.61
CA HIS A 8 5.25 -14.44 13.66
C HIS A 8 5.92 -15.07 14.88
N GLU A 9 7.05 -14.53 15.34
CA GLU A 9 7.75 -15.02 16.54
C GLU A 9 6.94 -14.71 17.80
N ILE A 10 6.33 -13.53 17.87
CA ILE A 10 5.49 -13.10 19.00
C ILE A 10 4.25 -14.00 19.12
N VAL A 11 3.59 -14.27 17.99
CA VAL A 11 2.38 -15.12 17.97
C VAL A 11 2.71 -16.58 18.32
N ALA A 12 3.87 -17.08 17.89
CA ALA A 12 4.31 -18.45 18.21
C ALA A 12 4.68 -18.62 19.70
N GLU A 13 5.27 -17.61 20.33
CA GLU A 13 5.56 -17.62 21.78
C GLU A 13 4.29 -17.58 22.63
N LEU A 14 3.27 -16.82 22.21
CA LEU A 14 2.04 -16.63 22.99
C LEU A 14 1.10 -17.85 22.96
N GLU A 15 1.13 -18.66 21.89
CA GLU A 15 0.20 -19.78 21.72
C GLU A 15 0.90 -21.09 21.23
N PRO A 16 1.77 -21.70 22.05
CA PRO A 16 2.62 -22.82 21.63
C PRO A 16 1.86 -24.12 21.29
N ASN A 17 0.56 -24.21 21.61
CA ASN A 17 -0.24 -25.43 21.49
C ASN A 17 -1.47 -25.33 20.57
N VAL A 18 -1.62 -24.24 19.81
CA VAL A 18 -2.65 -24.21 18.77
C VAL A 18 -2.14 -25.05 17.60
N ARG A 19 -2.43 -26.36 17.64
CA ARG A 19 -2.49 -27.18 16.43
C ARG A 19 -3.48 -26.49 15.50
N ARG A 20 -2.98 -25.64 14.60
CA ARG A 20 -3.76 -25.07 13.51
C ARG A 20 -4.29 -26.27 12.74
N LYS A 21 -5.56 -26.66 12.98
CA LYS A 21 -6.27 -27.47 11.99
C LYS A 21 -6.06 -26.73 10.68
N PRO A 22 -5.49 -27.34 9.63
CA PRO A 22 -5.43 -26.67 8.36
C PRO A 22 -6.88 -26.29 8.06
N GLY A 23 -7.15 -24.99 8.01
CA GLY A 23 -8.42 -24.51 7.48
C GLY A 23 -8.59 -25.05 6.05
N PRO A 24 -9.72 -24.77 5.39
CA PRO A 24 -9.78 -24.98 3.95
C PRO A 24 -8.51 -24.37 3.36
N GLY A 25 -7.77 -25.15 2.55
CA GLY A 25 -6.47 -24.76 2.05
C GLY A 25 -6.64 -23.62 1.06
N TYR A 26 -6.86 -22.41 1.57
CA TYR A 26 -7.01 -21.24 0.75
C TYR A 26 -5.66 -20.87 0.17
N THR A 27 -5.62 -20.64 -1.14
CA THR A 27 -4.43 -20.05 -1.75
C THR A 27 -4.30 -18.60 -1.30
N MET A 28 -3.09 -18.04 -1.34
CA MET A 28 -2.89 -16.61 -1.06
C MET A 28 -3.74 -15.73 -1.99
N GLU A 29 -3.92 -16.18 -3.23
CA GLU A 29 -4.76 -15.52 -4.24
C GLU A 29 -6.23 -15.47 -3.82
N GLU A 30 -6.77 -16.57 -3.29
CA GLU A 30 -8.15 -16.63 -2.79
C GLU A 30 -8.37 -15.72 -1.57
N VAL A 31 -7.40 -15.67 -0.66
CA VAL A 31 -7.44 -14.75 0.49
C VAL A 31 -7.44 -13.30 0.03
N GLU A 32 -6.57 -12.95 -0.92
CA GLU A 32 -6.51 -11.59 -1.48
C GLU A 32 -7.81 -11.20 -2.18
N GLU A 33 -8.43 -12.12 -2.92
CA GLU A 33 -9.70 -11.90 -3.59
C GLU A 33 -10.84 -11.67 -2.59
N GLN A 34 -10.90 -12.48 -1.53
CA GLN A 34 -11.89 -12.30 -0.47
C GLN A 34 -11.75 -10.94 0.23
N VAL A 35 -10.52 -10.52 0.54
CA VAL A 35 -10.25 -9.21 1.15
C VAL A 35 -10.66 -8.07 0.20
N LYS A 36 -10.38 -8.20 -1.09
CA LYS A 36 -10.79 -7.22 -2.10
C LYS A 36 -12.31 -7.11 -2.17
N ASN A 37 -13.02 -8.24 -2.24
CA ASN A 37 -14.48 -8.29 -2.30
C ASN A 37 -15.13 -7.72 -1.04
N ALA A 38 -14.58 -8.02 0.15
CA ALA A 38 -15.05 -7.46 1.41
C ALA A 38 -14.90 -5.93 1.48
N LYS A 39 -13.76 -5.40 1.01
CA LYS A 39 -13.56 -3.94 0.91
C LYS A 39 -14.58 -3.30 -0.03
N ASP A 40 -14.71 -3.83 -1.25
CA ASP A 40 -15.62 -3.27 -2.25
C ASP A 40 -17.08 -3.32 -1.77
N LEU A 41 -17.50 -4.40 -1.10
CA LEU A 41 -18.83 -4.51 -0.50
C LEU A 41 -19.03 -3.46 0.61
N TYR A 42 -18.07 -3.32 1.53
CA TYR A 42 -18.16 -2.37 2.64
C TYR A 42 -18.36 -0.93 2.15
N TYR A 43 -17.55 -0.47 1.18
CA TYR A 43 -17.67 0.89 0.66
C TYR A 43 -18.94 1.10 -0.18
N ARG A 44 -19.33 0.09 -0.98
CA ARG A 44 -20.58 0.14 -1.76
C ARG A 44 -21.82 0.21 -0.85
N VAL A 45 -21.89 -0.64 0.17
CA VAL A 45 -23.02 -0.68 1.12
C VAL A 45 -23.08 0.58 1.98
N ALA A 46 -21.93 1.12 2.37
CA ALA A 46 -21.87 2.36 3.16
C ALA A 46 -22.18 3.64 2.34
N ASN A 47 -22.40 3.52 1.02
CA ASN A 47 -22.46 4.66 0.09
C ASN A 47 -21.27 5.63 0.24
N LYS A 48 -20.11 5.09 0.60
CA LYS A 48 -18.88 5.84 0.80
C LYS A 48 -17.99 5.65 -0.42
N LYS A 49 -17.29 6.71 -0.84
CA LYS A 49 -16.27 6.60 -1.87
C LYS A 49 -15.20 5.61 -1.40
N LYS A 50 -14.76 4.73 -2.30
CA LYS A 50 -13.62 3.85 -2.07
C LYS A 50 -12.39 4.73 -1.76
N PRO A 51 -11.58 4.39 -0.76
CA PRO A 51 -10.38 5.16 -0.46
C PRO A 51 -9.41 5.04 -1.64
N GLU A 52 -8.95 6.19 -2.13
CA GLU A 52 -7.95 6.29 -3.18
C GLU A 52 -6.58 6.51 -2.56
N ILE A 53 -5.56 5.80 -3.06
CA ILE A 53 -4.16 5.99 -2.63
C ILE A 53 -3.47 6.87 -3.67
N ASN A 54 -3.21 8.13 -3.30
CA ASN A 54 -2.45 9.07 -4.10
C ASN A 54 -1.04 9.21 -3.52
N ILE A 55 0.00 9.04 -4.36
CA ILE A 55 1.41 9.09 -3.94
C ILE A 55 2.09 10.25 -4.65
N VAL A 56 2.84 11.04 -3.89
CA VAL A 56 3.74 12.07 -4.43
C VAL A 56 5.17 11.67 -4.08
N TRP A 57 5.98 11.41 -5.10
CA TRP A 57 7.38 11.03 -4.95
C TRP A 57 8.28 12.20 -5.33
N PHE A 58 9.03 12.70 -4.35
CA PHE A 58 10.05 13.74 -4.55
C PHE A 58 11.41 13.11 -4.83
N ILE A 59 12.07 13.60 -5.88
CA ILE A 59 13.37 13.13 -6.36
C ILE A 59 14.29 14.35 -6.47
N GLY A 60 15.57 14.20 -6.07
CA GLY A 60 16.57 15.26 -6.22
C GLY A 60 16.77 15.66 -7.70
N ASP A 61 17.24 16.88 -7.96
CA ASP A 61 17.48 17.35 -9.33
C ASP A 61 18.51 16.50 -10.09
N ASP A 62 19.47 15.93 -9.37
CA ASP A 62 20.52 15.07 -9.92
C ASP A 62 20.17 13.57 -9.87
N GLU A 63 18.95 13.23 -9.41
CA GLU A 63 18.49 11.87 -9.27
C GLU A 63 17.47 11.49 -10.36
N GLU A 64 17.51 10.23 -10.79
CA GLU A 64 16.54 9.67 -11.72
C GLU A 64 15.62 8.69 -10.99
N PRO A 65 14.31 8.67 -11.31
CA PRO A 65 13.40 7.69 -10.75
C PRO A 65 13.87 6.28 -11.10
N SER A 66 14.09 5.47 -10.07
CA SER A 66 14.28 4.04 -10.28
C SER A 66 13.04 3.45 -10.95
N ILE A 67 13.22 2.83 -12.13
CA ILE A 67 12.16 2.19 -12.91
C ILE A 67 11.38 1.17 -12.06
N THR A 68 12.09 0.44 -11.19
CA THR A 68 11.49 -0.56 -10.30
C THR A 68 10.56 0.07 -9.27
N VAL A 69 10.95 1.21 -8.71
CA VAL A 69 10.20 1.93 -7.68
C VAL A 69 8.99 2.65 -8.29
N ASP A 70 9.16 3.27 -9.47
CA ASP A 70 8.06 3.88 -10.23
C ASP A 70 7.00 2.85 -10.61
N THR A 71 7.41 1.68 -11.11
CA THR A 71 6.49 0.58 -11.46
C THR A 71 5.76 0.07 -10.23
N HIS A 72 6.46 -0.08 -9.10
CA HIS A 72 5.84 -0.52 -7.85
C HIS A 72 4.74 0.45 -7.39
N PHE A 73 5.03 1.75 -7.31
CA PHE A 73 4.07 2.74 -6.84
C PHE A 73 2.92 2.99 -7.85
N LYS A 74 3.17 2.87 -9.15
CA LYS A 74 2.10 2.87 -10.16
C LYS A 74 1.14 1.71 -9.97
N ASN A 75 1.64 0.52 -9.66
CA ASN A 75 0.79 -0.65 -9.42
C ASN A 75 -0.06 -0.48 -8.16
N VAL A 76 0.51 0.10 -7.09
CA VAL A 76 -0.21 0.40 -5.85
C VAL A 76 -1.32 1.44 -6.09
N THR A 77 -0.98 2.59 -6.67
CA THR A 77 -1.95 3.67 -6.95
C THR A 77 -3.07 3.22 -7.89
N ARG A 78 -2.75 2.46 -8.94
CA ARG A 78 -3.73 1.88 -9.87
C ARG A 78 -4.69 0.89 -9.20
N ARG A 79 -4.21 0.05 -8.27
CA ARG A 79 -5.04 -0.93 -7.56
C ARG A 79 -6.13 -0.26 -6.72
N ASP A 80 -5.79 0.87 -6.12
CA ASP A 80 -6.69 1.60 -5.22
C ASP A 80 -7.32 2.84 -5.88
N GLY A 81 -7.14 3.02 -7.19
CA GLY A 81 -7.82 4.07 -7.97
C GLY A 81 -7.28 5.49 -7.75
N GLY A 82 -6.07 5.63 -7.22
CA GLY A 82 -5.39 6.93 -7.10
C GLY A 82 -4.28 7.13 -8.15
N GLU A 83 -3.46 8.16 -7.93
CA GLU A 83 -2.46 8.66 -8.87
C GLU A 83 -1.05 8.68 -8.25
N LEU A 84 -0.02 8.39 -9.06
CA LEU A 84 1.37 8.65 -8.72
C LEU A 84 1.85 9.92 -9.42
N ARG A 85 2.33 10.90 -8.64
CA ARG A 85 3.00 12.10 -9.16
C ARG A 85 4.46 12.10 -8.76
N VAL A 86 5.35 12.21 -9.74
CA VAL A 86 6.78 12.30 -9.51
C VAL A 86 7.20 13.75 -9.70
N LEU A 87 7.90 14.30 -8.72
CA LEU A 87 8.32 15.69 -8.65
C LEU A 87 9.83 15.76 -8.52
N LYS A 88 10.47 16.47 -9.45
CA LYS A 88 11.92 16.62 -9.51
C LYS A 88 12.32 17.99 -8.96
N GLY A 89 13.22 17.97 -7.98
CA GLY A 89 13.77 19.15 -7.31
C GLY A 89 12.77 20.10 -6.66
N LEU A 90 13.24 21.31 -6.38
CA LEU A 90 12.43 22.40 -5.80
C LEU A 90 11.39 22.95 -6.79
N ALA A 91 11.59 22.76 -8.10
CA ALA A 91 10.61 23.14 -9.12
C ALA A 91 9.32 22.32 -9.00
N GLY A 92 9.42 21.04 -8.66
CA GLY A 92 8.25 20.17 -8.42
C GLY A 92 7.39 20.59 -7.22
N LEU A 93 7.99 21.21 -6.19
CA LEU A 93 7.27 21.70 -5.01
C LEU A 93 6.39 22.92 -5.29
N LYS A 94 6.74 23.75 -6.28
CA LYS A 94 5.91 24.90 -6.69
C LYS A 94 4.55 24.46 -7.27
N ASN A 95 4.51 23.32 -7.96
CA ASN A 95 3.28 22.77 -8.53
C ASN A 95 2.33 22.14 -7.49
N VAL A 96 2.79 21.88 -6.27
CA VAL A 96 1.99 21.28 -5.19
C VAL A 96 1.51 22.33 -4.18
N THR A 97 2.31 23.38 -3.98
CA THR A 97 2.03 24.42 -2.98
C THR A 97 1.06 25.50 -3.46
N GLY A 98 0.62 25.46 -4.73
CA GLY A 98 -0.51 26.24 -5.22
C GLY A 98 -0.35 27.75 -5.04
N ASN A 99 0.87 28.27 -5.15
CA ASN A 99 1.10 29.72 -5.14
C ASN A 99 1.05 30.22 -6.60
N PRO A 100 -0.03 30.90 -7.03
CA PRO A 100 -0.05 31.58 -8.31
C PRO A 100 0.71 32.89 -8.14
N GLU A 101 1.75 33.09 -8.94
CA GLU A 101 2.12 34.46 -9.33
C GLU A 101 1.21 34.90 -10.47
#